data_AF-A0A5J4V664-F1
#
_entry.id   AF-A0A5J4V664-F1
#
_cell.length_a   1.000
_cell.length_b   1.000
_cell.length_c   1.000
_cell.angle_alpha   90.00
_cell.angle_beta   90.00
_cell.angle_gamma   90.00
#
_symmetry.space_group_name_H-M   'P 1'
#
loop_
_entity.id
_entity.type
_entity.pdbx_description
1 polymer ?
#
loop_
_entity_poly.entity_id
_entity_poly.type
_entity_poly.pdbx_seq_one_letter_code
_entity_poly.pdbx_strand_id
1 'polypeptide(L)'
;MYKPTFTVDGIQPNVLHENYVVSGAVPQRAMEIEEELKQGVKYPFSKIIYCNIGNPHVLGQQPISFFREVLSLLANPALLNHPNLSKIYNADVIKRARYMLQETPGGVGAYSHSQGLPFVRKDIAAFIEKRDGFPCSLNTIFLSQGASPGIQTFLQFLI
;
A
#
# COMPACT_ATOMS: atom_id res chain seq x y z
N MET A 1 -40.91 -21.33 -3.06
CA MET A 1 -40.11 -21.41 -1.82
C MET A 1 -38.65 -21.22 -2.23
N TYR A 2 -38.01 -20.11 -1.83
CA TYR A 2 -36.63 -19.80 -2.23
C TYR A 2 -35.65 -20.72 -1.49
N LYS A 3 -34.86 -21.50 -2.23
CA LYS A 3 -33.71 -22.23 -1.66
C LYS A 3 -32.48 -21.35 -1.82
N PRO A 4 -31.76 -21.01 -0.74
CA PRO A 4 -30.46 -20.38 -0.86
C PRO A 4 -29.54 -21.28 -1.69
N THR A 5 -29.00 -20.75 -2.79
CA THR A 5 -28.06 -21.47 -3.67
C THR A 5 -26.62 -21.35 -3.20
N PHE A 6 -26.33 -20.48 -2.23
CA PHE A 6 -25.02 -20.29 -1.62
C PHE A 6 -25.08 -20.71 -0.15
N THR A 7 -24.46 -21.85 0.18
CA THR A 7 -24.35 -22.41 1.54
C THR A 7 -22.89 -22.69 1.86
N VAL A 8 -22.55 -22.85 3.15
CA VAL A 8 -21.18 -23.16 3.59
C VAL A 8 -20.65 -24.42 2.92
N ASP A 9 -21.49 -25.44 2.76
CA ASP A 9 -21.15 -26.70 2.07
C ASP A 9 -20.76 -26.49 0.59
N GLY A 10 -21.19 -25.38 -0.03
CA GLY A 10 -20.86 -25.01 -1.41
C GLY A 10 -19.62 -24.13 -1.55
N ILE A 11 -18.97 -23.73 -0.45
CA ILE A 11 -17.74 -22.92 -0.47
C ILE A 11 -16.54 -23.83 -0.72
N GLN A 12 -15.52 -23.33 -1.42
CA GLN A 12 -14.25 -24.06 -1.60
C GLN A 12 -13.65 -24.39 -0.21
N PRO A 13 -13.43 -25.68 0.14
CA PRO A 13 -12.82 -26.09 1.41
C PRO A 13 -11.57 -25.31 1.86
N ASN A 14 -10.66 -24.95 0.95
CA ASN A 14 -9.46 -24.18 1.25
C ASN A 14 -9.78 -22.81 1.85
N VAL A 15 -10.87 -22.16 1.42
CA VAL A 15 -11.33 -20.89 1.99
C VAL A 15 -11.87 -21.10 3.40
N LEU A 16 -12.52 -22.24 3.66
CA LEU A 16 -13.04 -22.60 5.00
C LEU A 16 -11.90 -22.94 5.98
N HIS A 17 -10.77 -23.44 5.47
CA HIS A 17 -9.60 -23.80 6.27
C HIS A 17 -8.58 -22.65 6.41
N GLU A 18 -8.73 -21.57 5.65
CA GLU A 18 -7.84 -20.42 5.71
C GLU A 18 -8.03 -19.62 7.01
N ASN A 19 -6.96 -19.42 7.76
CA ASN A 19 -6.98 -18.67 9.02
C ASN A 19 -6.12 -17.40 8.93
N TYR A 20 -6.75 -16.25 8.70
CA TYR A 20 -6.09 -14.94 8.72
C TYR A 20 -6.22 -14.26 10.08
N VAL A 21 -5.35 -14.64 11.02
CA VAL A 21 -5.47 -14.31 12.45
C VAL A 21 -5.23 -12.82 12.76
N VAL A 22 -4.54 -12.10 11.88
CA VAL A 22 -4.20 -10.68 12.04
C VAL A 22 -5.44 -9.78 12.17
N SER A 23 -6.57 -10.19 11.57
CA SER A 23 -7.89 -9.55 11.68
C SER A 23 -8.95 -10.50 12.25
N GLY A 24 -8.54 -11.43 13.12
CA GLY A 24 -9.40 -12.45 13.71
C GLY A 24 -10.27 -11.95 14.87
N ALA A 25 -10.67 -12.90 15.74
CA ALA A 25 -11.62 -12.64 16.83
C ALA A 25 -11.15 -11.56 17.84
N VAL A 26 -9.85 -11.46 18.12
CA VAL A 26 -9.33 -10.47 19.08
C VAL A 26 -9.49 -9.03 18.56
N PRO A 27 -9.01 -8.68 17.36
CA PRO A 27 -9.31 -7.38 16.75
C PRO A 27 -10.81 -7.10 16.60
N GLN A 28 -11.63 -8.11 16.29
CA GLN A 28 -13.10 -7.94 16.22
C GLN A 28 -13.69 -7.54 17.57
N ARG A 29 -13.34 -8.26 18.65
CA ARG A 29 -13.80 -7.89 19.99
C ARG A 29 -13.27 -6.52 20.41
N ALA A 30 -12.05 -6.17 20.02
CA ALA A 30 -11.50 -4.84 20.28
C ALA A 30 -12.34 -3.73 19.61
N MET A 31 -12.77 -3.93 18.36
CA MET A 31 -13.67 -2.99 17.66
C MET A 31 -15.04 -2.89 18.33
N GLU A 32 -15.62 -4.00 18.77
CA GLU A 32 -16.88 -3.98 19.55
C GLU A 32 -16.73 -3.17 20.83
N ILE A 33 -15.64 -3.38 21.58
CA ILE A 33 -15.35 -2.62 22.80
C ILE A 33 -15.17 -1.13 22.52
N GLU A 34 -14.54 -0.74 21.39
CA GLU A 34 -14.46 0.66 21.00
C GLU A 34 -15.83 1.29 20.75
N GLU A 35 -16.76 0.56 20.11
CA GLU A 35 -18.14 1.04 19.91
C GLU A 35 -18.91 1.12 21.23
N GLU A 36 -18.76 0.13 22.11
CA GLU A 36 -19.36 0.14 23.45
C GLU A 36 -18.83 1.32 24.30
N LEU A 37 -17.53 1.62 24.24
CA LEU A 37 -16.93 2.79 24.87
C LEU A 37 -17.54 4.10 24.36
N LYS A 38 -17.79 4.23 23.05
CA LYS A 38 -18.48 5.41 22.46
C LYS A 38 -19.92 5.55 22.95
N GLN A 39 -20.59 4.43 23.25
CA GLN A 39 -21.94 4.41 23.82
C GLN A 39 -21.98 4.64 25.34
N GLY A 40 -20.81 4.79 25.99
CA GLY A 40 -20.71 5.09 27.42
C GLY A 40 -20.63 3.86 28.33
N VAL A 41 -20.45 2.66 27.76
CA VAL A 41 -20.17 1.45 28.55
C VAL A 41 -18.83 1.62 29.27
N LYS A 42 -18.78 1.31 30.57
CA LYS A 42 -17.59 1.48 31.39
C LYS A 42 -16.70 0.23 31.34
N TYR A 43 -15.46 0.44 30.96
CA TYR A 43 -14.36 -0.53 31.02
C TYR A 43 -13.26 -0.03 32.00
N PRO A 44 -12.32 -0.90 32.43
CA PRO A 44 -11.17 -0.48 33.25
C PRO A 44 -10.13 0.38 32.48
N PHE A 45 -10.45 0.79 31.26
CA PHE A 45 -9.65 1.64 30.38
C PHE A 45 -10.58 2.54 29.56
N SER A 46 -10.05 3.63 29.01
CA SER A 46 -10.82 4.63 28.25
C SER A 46 -10.59 4.59 26.74
N LYS A 47 -9.61 3.82 26.27
CA LYS A 47 -9.29 3.67 24.85
C LYS A 47 -8.65 2.31 24.57
N ILE A 48 -8.83 1.82 23.35
CA ILE A 48 -8.10 0.69 22.80
C ILE A 48 -6.85 1.21 22.08
N ILE A 49 -5.74 0.46 22.20
CA ILE A 49 -4.52 0.69 21.42
C ILE A 49 -4.25 -0.58 20.63
N TYR A 50 -4.29 -0.46 19.30
CA TYR A 50 -4.05 -1.59 18.41
C TYR A 50 -2.56 -1.89 18.27
N CYS A 51 -2.09 -2.88 19.02
CA CYS A 51 -0.73 -3.42 18.93
C CYS A 51 -0.65 -4.73 18.11
N ASN A 52 -1.69 -5.07 17.36
CA ASN A 52 -1.81 -6.31 16.59
C ASN A 52 -1.29 -6.21 15.14
N ILE A 53 -1.19 -5.00 14.58
CA ILE A 53 -0.76 -4.76 13.19
C ILE A 53 0.34 -3.71 13.17
N GLY A 54 1.38 -3.95 12.36
CA GLY A 54 2.40 -2.96 12.05
C GLY A 54 1.84 -1.84 11.17
N ASN A 55 1.08 -0.91 11.77
CA ASN A 55 0.54 0.28 11.12
C ASN A 55 1.08 1.55 11.78
N PRO A 56 2.34 1.94 11.49
CA PRO A 56 3.02 2.97 12.27
C PRO A 56 2.36 4.35 12.18
N HIS A 57 1.72 4.68 11.07
CA HIS A 57 1.03 5.96 10.91
C HIS A 57 -0.19 6.09 11.84
N VAL A 58 -0.93 5.00 12.09
CA VAL A 58 -2.01 4.98 13.08
C VAL A 58 -1.48 5.21 14.50
N LEU A 59 -0.24 4.76 14.76
CA LEU A 59 0.44 4.95 16.04
C LEU A 59 1.23 6.29 16.13
N GLY A 60 1.06 7.19 15.17
CA GLY A 60 1.58 8.55 15.23
C GLY A 60 2.91 8.79 14.50
N GLN A 61 3.47 7.78 13.82
CA GLN A 61 4.63 8.01 12.95
C GLN A 61 4.27 9.04 11.88
N GLN A 62 5.02 10.13 11.81
CA GLN A 62 4.80 11.16 10.80
C GLN A 62 5.25 10.66 9.42
N PRO A 63 4.48 10.94 8.35
CA PRO A 63 4.92 10.62 7.00
C PRO A 63 6.15 11.42 6.62
N ILE A 64 6.98 10.85 5.76
CA ILE A 64 8.13 11.56 5.18
C ILE A 64 7.60 12.60 4.17
N SER A 65 7.90 13.88 4.41
CA SER A 65 7.36 15.01 3.63
C SER A 65 7.70 14.92 2.14
N PHE A 66 8.95 14.60 1.81
CA PHE A 66 9.40 14.48 0.41
C PHE A 66 8.50 13.56 -0.42
N PHE A 67 8.10 12.40 0.11
CA PHE A 67 7.22 11.48 -0.61
C PHE A 67 5.81 12.04 -0.77
N ARG A 68 5.27 12.67 0.28
CA ARG A 68 3.93 13.29 0.23
C ARG A 68 3.86 14.42 -0.80
N GLU A 69 4.90 15.25 -0.84
CA GLU A 69 5.00 16.40 -1.72
C GLU A 69 5.23 15.99 -3.19
N VAL A 70 6.03 14.96 -3.45
CA VAL A 70 6.17 14.41 -4.81
C VAL A 70 4.82 13.84 -5.26
N LEU A 71 4.18 13.00 -4.43
CA LEU A 71 2.89 12.39 -4.77
C LEU A 71 1.79 13.42 -5.01
N SER A 72 1.76 14.54 -4.28
CA SER A 72 0.75 15.59 -4.51
C SER A 72 0.91 16.24 -5.88
N LEU A 73 2.16 16.50 -6.32
CA LEU A 73 2.43 17.04 -7.66
C LEU A 73 2.14 16.01 -8.77
N LEU A 74 2.33 14.71 -8.51
CA LEU A 74 1.97 13.67 -9.46
C LEU A 74 0.45 13.50 -9.60
N ALA A 75 -0.29 13.59 -8.48
CA ALA A 75 -1.75 13.48 -8.47
C ALA A 75 -2.43 14.72 -9.05
N ASN A 76 -1.84 15.91 -8.91
CA ASN A 76 -2.32 17.15 -9.51
C ASN A 76 -1.20 17.91 -10.24
N PRO A 77 -0.86 17.49 -11.49
CA PRO A 77 0.22 18.10 -12.26
C PRO A 77 0.01 19.58 -12.58
N ALA A 78 -1.23 20.10 -12.53
CA ALA A 78 -1.50 21.52 -12.76
C ALA A 78 -0.78 22.43 -11.75
N LEU A 79 -0.47 21.91 -10.55
CA LEU A 79 0.30 22.63 -9.53
C LEU A 79 1.72 23.00 -10.00
N LEU A 80 2.29 22.25 -10.96
CA LEU A 80 3.62 22.54 -11.52
C LEU A 80 3.68 23.85 -12.30
N ASN A 81 2.52 24.45 -12.62
CA ASN A 81 2.41 25.75 -13.29
C ASN A 81 1.95 26.87 -12.33
N HIS A 82 1.79 26.57 -11.04
CA HIS A 82 1.33 27.55 -10.06
C HIS A 82 2.41 28.62 -9.83
N PRO A 83 2.05 29.93 -9.80
CA PRO A 83 3.04 31.02 -9.70
C PRO A 83 3.86 30.98 -8.40
N ASN A 84 3.33 30.37 -7.34
CA ASN A 84 4.03 30.21 -6.06
C ASN A 84 4.63 28.81 -5.87
N LEU A 85 4.78 27.99 -6.91
CA LEU A 85 5.29 26.61 -6.80
C LEU A 85 6.56 26.51 -5.93
N SER A 86 7.57 27.32 -6.24
CA SER A 86 8.87 27.29 -5.52
C SER A 86 8.82 27.85 -4.10
N LYS A 87 7.71 28.47 -3.69
CA LYS A 87 7.48 28.87 -2.29
C LYS A 87 6.82 27.77 -1.47
N ILE A 88 6.17 26.81 -2.13
CA ILE A 88 5.39 25.74 -1.50
C ILE A 88 6.19 24.42 -1.52
N TYR A 89 6.95 24.16 -2.59
CA TYR A 89 7.67 22.91 -2.79
C TYR A 89 9.18 23.16 -2.96
N ASN A 90 9.97 22.26 -2.40
CA ASN A 90 11.42 22.25 -2.57
C ASN A 90 11.82 21.93 -4.02
N ALA A 91 12.98 22.40 -4.44
CA ALA A 91 13.46 22.26 -5.82
C ALA A 91 13.67 20.78 -6.23
N ASP A 92 14.10 19.94 -5.31
CA ASP A 92 14.31 18.50 -5.51
C ASP A 92 12.99 17.73 -5.69
N VAL A 93 11.95 18.10 -4.94
CA VAL A 93 10.58 17.59 -5.10
C VAL A 93 10.04 17.93 -6.49
N ILE A 94 10.14 19.20 -6.89
CA ILE A 94 9.67 19.66 -8.21
C ILE A 94 10.41 18.90 -9.31
N LYS A 95 11.74 18.78 -9.18
CA LYS A 95 12.58 18.04 -10.13
C LYS A 95 12.17 16.58 -10.22
N ARG A 96 11.96 15.91 -9.07
CA ARG A 96 11.55 14.50 -9.03
C ARG A 96 10.16 14.31 -9.65
N ALA A 97 9.19 15.16 -9.34
CA ALA A 97 7.84 15.09 -9.90
C ALA A 97 7.84 15.28 -11.43
N ARG A 98 8.57 16.28 -11.95
CA ARG A 98 8.69 16.50 -13.40
C ARG A 98 9.32 15.31 -14.11
N TYR A 99 10.39 14.75 -13.55
CA TYR A 99 11.04 13.55 -14.08
C TYR A 99 10.06 12.36 -14.14
N MET A 100 9.34 12.07 -13.04
CA MET A 100 8.41 10.95 -13.00
C MET A 100 7.22 11.11 -13.96
N LEU A 101 6.71 12.34 -14.14
CA LEU A 101 5.65 12.61 -15.13
C LEU A 101 6.13 12.43 -16.57
N GLN A 102 7.37 12.83 -16.86
CA GLN A 102 7.98 12.62 -18.17
C GLN A 102 8.10 11.12 -18.50
N GLU A 103 8.46 10.31 -17.50
CA GLU A 103 8.62 8.85 -17.64
C GLU A 103 7.29 8.07 -17.53
N THR A 104 6.16 8.76 -17.34
CA THR A 104 4.83 8.15 -17.20
C THR A 104 3.86 8.75 -18.22
N PRO A 105 3.89 8.32 -19.50
CA PRO A 105 2.94 8.76 -20.51
C PRO A 105 1.49 8.45 -20.09
N GLY A 106 0.61 9.45 -20.17
CA GLY A 106 -0.77 9.33 -19.67
C GLY A 106 -0.96 9.62 -18.17
N GLY A 107 0.13 9.93 -17.45
CA GLY A 107 0.11 10.27 -16.04
C GLY A 107 -0.14 9.07 -15.12
N VAL A 108 -0.28 9.35 -13.82
CA VAL A 108 -0.40 8.29 -12.78
C VAL A 108 -1.71 7.49 -12.81
N GLY A 109 -2.66 7.84 -13.69
CA GLY A 109 -3.91 7.11 -13.87
C GLY A 109 -3.90 6.08 -15.00
N ALA A 110 -2.88 6.08 -15.86
CA ALA A 110 -2.77 5.13 -16.96
C ALA A 110 -2.22 3.77 -16.49
N TYR A 111 -2.58 2.70 -17.20
CA TYR A 111 -1.93 1.41 -17.01
C TYR A 111 -0.43 1.50 -17.32
N SER A 112 0.38 0.84 -16.50
CA SER A 112 1.80 0.65 -16.79
C SER A 112 2.04 -0.71 -17.46
N HIS A 113 3.29 -0.96 -17.87
CA HIS A 113 3.71 -2.31 -18.28
C HIS A 113 3.35 -3.34 -17.20
N SER A 114 3.10 -4.61 -17.56
CA SER A 114 2.66 -5.65 -16.61
C SER A 114 3.63 -5.88 -15.45
N GLN A 115 4.93 -5.67 -15.68
CA GLN A 115 5.97 -5.71 -14.63
C GLN A 115 6.09 -4.42 -13.81
N GLY A 116 5.41 -3.35 -14.23
CA GLY A 116 5.53 -2.00 -13.67
C GLY A 116 6.38 -1.04 -14.51
N LEU A 117 6.38 0.23 -14.11
CA LEU A 117 7.07 1.34 -14.77
C LEU A 117 8.58 1.06 -14.94
N PRO A 118 9.12 1.07 -16.18
CA PRO A 118 10.52 0.73 -16.43
C PRO A 118 11.54 1.58 -15.66
N PHE A 119 11.31 2.89 -15.54
CA PHE A 119 12.22 3.78 -14.81
C PHE A 119 12.25 3.46 -13.32
N VAL A 120 11.12 3.09 -12.71
CA VAL A 120 11.04 2.66 -11.31
C VAL A 120 11.79 1.34 -11.11
N ARG A 121 11.61 0.38 -12.03
CA ARG A 121 12.34 -0.90 -11.97
C ARG A 121 13.86 -0.71 -12.11
N LYS A 122 14.29 0.24 -12.95
CA LYS A 122 15.70 0.61 -13.08
C LYS A 122 16.26 1.20 -11.78
N ASP A 123 15.53 2.11 -11.12
CA ASP A 123 15.92 2.67 -9.83
C ASP A 123 16.02 1.58 -8.74
N ILE A 124 15.09 0.62 -8.72
CA ILE A 124 15.12 -0.51 -7.78
C ILE A 124 16.31 -1.43 -8.05
N ALA A 125 16.59 -1.76 -9.32
CA ALA A 125 17.74 -2.58 -9.69
C ALA A 125 19.06 -1.94 -9.22
N ALA A 126 19.22 -0.63 -9.48
CA ALA A 126 20.39 0.12 -9.02
C ALA A 126 20.51 0.17 -7.49
N PHE A 127 19.38 0.27 -6.77
CA PHE A 127 19.37 0.20 -5.31
C PHE A 127 19.84 -1.17 -4.79
N ILE A 128 19.31 -2.27 -5.34
CA ILE A 128 19.69 -3.63 -4.96
C ILE A 128 21.17 -3.87 -5.25
N GLU A 129 21.64 -3.48 -6.44
CA GLU A 129 23.04 -3.61 -6.83
C GLU A 129 23.98 -2.84 -5.89
N LYS A 130 23.60 -1.61 -5.52
CA LYS A 130 24.37 -0.81 -4.55
C LYS A 130 24.37 -1.41 -3.14
N ARG A 131 23.25 -2.00 -2.71
CA ARG A 131 23.11 -2.62 -1.37
C ARG A 131 23.93 -3.90 -1.27
N ASP A 132 23.91 -4.72 -2.33
CA ASP A 132 24.42 -6.09 -2.29
C ASP A 132 25.80 -6.25 -2.95
N GLY A 133 26.22 -5.31 -3.81
CA GLY A 133 27.50 -5.37 -4.53
C GLY A 133 27.49 -6.31 -5.74
N PHE A 134 26.32 -6.78 -6.18
CA PHE A 134 26.16 -7.69 -7.33
C PHE A 134 25.21 -7.10 -8.37
N PRO A 135 25.46 -7.33 -9.68
CA PRO A 135 24.59 -6.82 -10.74
C PRO A 135 23.13 -7.24 -10.56
N CYS A 136 22.20 -6.30 -10.75
CA CYS A 136 20.77 -6.57 -10.71
C CYS A 136 20.09 -6.16 -12.02
N SER A 137 19.33 -7.06 -12.63
CA SER A 137 18.62 -6.78 -13.89
C SER A 137 17.22 -6.23 -13.61
N LEU A 138 16.83 -5.14 -14.30
CA LEU A 138 15.45 -4.65 -14.21
C LEU A 138 14.40 -5.63 -14.73
N ASN A 139 14.80 -6.61 -15.55
CA ASN A 139 13.91 -7.61 -16.15
C ASN A 139 13.50 -8.69 -15.14
N THR A 140 14.21 -8.79 -14.01
CA THR A 140 13.87 -9.70 -12.91
C THR A 140 13.03 -9.02 -11.82
N ILE A 141 12.64 -7.76 -12.01
CA ILE A 141 11.88 -6.98 -11.04
C ILE A 141 10.43 -6.85 -11.50
N PHE A 142 9.51 -7.23 -10.63
CA PHE A 142 8.07 -7.06 -10.81
C PHE A 142 7.53 -6.18 -9.69
N LEU A 143 6.85 -5.09 -10.04
CA LEU A 143 6.14 -4.26 -9.07
C LEU A 143 4.80 -4.90 -8.75
N SER A 144 4.44 -4.94 -7.47
CA SER A 144 3.18 -5.47 -6.98
C SER A 144 2.53 -4.51 -5.99
N GLN A 145 1.23 -4.70 -5.73
CA GLN A 145 0.47 -3.91 -4.76
C GLN A 145 0.81 -4.31 -3.32
N GLY A 146 2.02 -3.98 -2.89
CA GLY A 146 2.63 -4.52 -1.68
C GLY A 146 3.16 -5.94 -1.88
N ALA A 147 3.76 -6.52 -0.84
CA ALA A 147 4.38 -7.84 -0.92
C ALA A 147 3.37 -8.99 -1.05
N SER A 148 2.19 -8.88 -0.43
CA SER A 148 1.22 -9.98 -0.33
C SER A 148 0.74 -10.52 -1.69
N PRO A 149 0.36 -9.68 -2.68
CA PRO A 149 0.01 -10.19 -4.00
C PRO A 149 1.19 -10.88 -4.71
N GLY A 150 2.43 -10.40 -4.49
CA GLY A 150 3.62 -11.04 -5.04
C GLY A 150 3.82 -12.46 -4.50
N ILE A 151 3.60 -12.66 -3.19
CA ILE A 151 3.63 -13.98 -2.55
C ILE A 151 2.51 -14.88 -3.11
N GLN A 152 1.29 -14.36 -3.24
CA GLN A 152 0.17 -15.12 -3.79
C GLN A 152 0.45 -15.60 -5.22
N THR A 153 0.90 -14.70 -6.10
CA THR A 153 1.27 -15.06 -7.48
C THR A 153 2.38 -16.11 -7.51
N PHE A 154 3.38 -15.99 -6.65
CA PHE A 154 4.47 -16.96 -6.59
C PHE A 154 4.00 -18.34 -6.12
N LEU A 155 3.15 -18.40 -5.08
CA LEU A 155 2.58 -19.67 -4.59
C LEU A 155 1.67 -20.33 -5.63
N GLN A 156 0.81 -19.56 -6.31
CA GLN A 156 -0.06 -20.05 -7.39
C GLN A 156 0.73 -20.57 -8.60
N PHE A 157 1.94 -20.06 -8.82
CA PHE A 157 2.79 -20.58 -9.89
C PHE A 157 3.42 -21.93 -9.53
N LEU A 158 3.69 -22.17 -8.25
CA LEU A 158 4.38 -23.38 -7.78
C LEU A 158 3.45 -24.56 -7.46
N ILE A 159 2.19 -24.28 -7.14
CA ILE A 159 1.19 -25.24 -6.63
C ILE A 159 -0.03 -25.22 -7.55
#